data_AF-A0A674NZY1-F1
#
_entry.id   AF-A0A674NZY1-F1
#
_cell.length_a   1.000
_cell.length_b   1.000
_cell.length_c   1.000
_cell.angle_alpha   90.00
_cell.angle_beta   90.00
_cell.angle_gamma   90.00
#
_symmetry.space_group_name_H-M   'P 1'
#
loop_
_entity.id
_entity.type
_entity.pdbx_description
1 polymer ?
#
loop_
_entity_poly.entity_id
_entity_poly.type
_entity_poly.pdbx_seq_one_letter_code
_entity_poly.pdbx_strand_id
1 'polypeptide(L)'
;DTYKLPNKADSCCISGLCLRAHGGGSYERGEKRCLPDKDVIYICPFNGAVKGKVLITNYRLYFKSSEDVVVMLDVPLGAISRVEKMGGASSRGENSYGLEITCKDMRNLRFALKQEGHSRRDIFELLFRYAFPLSHGLRLFAYVTQEKYEENGWTVYKPVEEFRRQGLPNNKWRLTFINVHYELCDTYPTVLAVPVKSKEEDLRRVAAFRSRGRIPVLSWIHRENQAVIARCSQPLVGMSGKRNKDDERYLDLIREANDTTKLTIYDARPSVNAVANKATGGGYEGDEYQNAELIFLDIQNIHVMRESLKKLKDIVYPHVEESHWLSSLESTHWLEHVKLVLSGAIQVADRVSNGNSVVVHCSDGWDRTAQLTSLAMLLLDSHYRTLKGFQVLIEKEWISFGHKFSSRIGHGDKNHADQDRSPIFVQFIDCVWQITKQFPTAFEFNERLLLTIMDHLYSCRFGTFLYNCESARDQHEVRKMTVSLWSLVNSKSDTYLNPFYTPESGRVLYPVASMRHLELWVTYYIRWNPRIRHQQQSPVEQRYKELLALRDEYLKKLEELQRSDSSSSPPTQIFPLNCT
;
A
#
# COMPACT_ATOMS: atom_id res chain seq x y z
N ASP A 1 53.29 -3.61 16.79
CA ASP A 1 52.55 -4.49 15.89
C ASP A 1 51.22 -3.89 15.46
N THR A 2 51.19 -3.65 14.16
CA THR A 2 50.13 -3.05 13.34
C THR A 2 48.87 -3.91 13.30
N TYR A 3 47.77 -3.41 13.86
CA TYR A 3 46.43 -3.87 13.47
C TYR A 3 45.93 -3.00 12.31
N LYS A 4 46.15 -3.50 11.09
CA LYS A 4 45.54 -2.99 9.86
C LYS A 4 44.03 -3.21 9.92
N LEU A 5 43.26 -2.13 9.91
CA LEU A 5 41.84 -2.15 9.55
C LEU A 5 41.71 -2.63 8.09
N PRO A 6 40.81 -3.58 7.76
CA PRO A 6 40.54 -3.92 6.39
C PRO A 6 39.70 -2.81 5.74
N ASN A 7 40.27 -2.12 4.76
CA ASN A 7 39.53 -1.30 3.80
C ASN A 7 38.53 -2.20 3.04
N LYS A 8 37.29 -2.25 3.50
CA LYS A 8 36.16 -2.65 2.65
C LYS A 8 35.64 -1.39 1.97
N ALA A 9 35.88 -1.32 0.66
CA ALA A 9 35.19 -0.38 -0.21
C ALA A 9 33.72 -0.80 -0.26
N ASP A 10 32.86 -0.09 0.46
CA ASP A 10 31.41 -0.26 0.36
C ASP A 10 30.95 0.27 -1.01
N SER A 11 30.61 -0.67 -1.90
CA SER A 11 30.05 -0.37 -3.22
C SER A 11 28.70 0.34 -3.08
N CYS A 12 28.60 1.53 -3.66
CA CYS A 12 27.40 2.37 -3.68
C CYS A 12 26.23 1.64 -4.37
N CYS A 13 25.34 1.02 -3.59
CA CYS A 13 24.10 0.42 -4.09
C CYS A 13 22.98 1.46 -4.11
N ILE A 14 22.61 1.92 -5.30
CA ILE A 14 21.60 2.98 -5.54
C ILE A 14 20.17 2.39 -5.68
N SER A 15 19.94 1.17 -5.20
CA SER A 15 18.60 0.57 -5.14
C SER A 15 18.32 0.06 -3.73
N GLY A 16 17.21 0.50 -3.13
CA GLY A 16 16.69 0.01 -1.84
C GLY A 16 16.20 -1.44 -1.88
N LEU A 17 16.39 -2.15 -2.98
CA LEU A 17 16.32 -3.61 -3.07
C LEU A 17 17.69 -4.16 -2.66
N CYS A 18 17.71 -4.88 -1.54
CA CYS A 18 18.85 -5.66 -1.10
C CYS A 18 19.20 -6.69 -2.18
N LEU A 19 20.07 -6.34 -3.12
CA LEU A 19 20.66 -7.23 -4.10
C LEU A 19 22.13 -7.38 -3.76
N ARG A 20 22.49 -8.63 -3.43
CA ARG A 20 23.85 -9.08 -3.12
C ARG A 20 24.84 -8.49 -4.11
N ALA A 21 25.89 -7.85 -3.57
CA ALA A 21 27.05 -7.44 -4.32
C ALA A 21 27.81 -8.68 -4.81
N HIS A 22 27.57 -9.11 -6.05
CA HIS A 22 28.53 -9.85 -6.85
C HIS A 22 28.37 -9.42 -8.31
N GLY A 23 29.50 -9.18 -8.99
CA GLY A 23 29.56 -8.63 -10.35
C GLY A 23 28.75 -9.45 -11.36
N GLY A 24 27.95 -8.75 -12.16
CA GLY A 24 26.95 -9.32 -13.05
C GLY A 24 25.59 -9.33 -12.36
N GLY A 25 24.75 -8.33 -12.65
CA GLY A 25 23.43 -8.20 -12.02
C GLY A 25 22.67 -9.54 -12.08
N SER A 26 22.36 -10.10 -10.92
CA SER A 26 21.60 -11.35 -10.85
C SER A 26 20.23 -11.10 -11.46
N TYR A 27 19.97 -11.72 -12.62
CA TYR A 27 18.68 -11.68 -13.27
C TYR A 27 17.64 -12.36 -12.38
N GLU A 28 16.46 -11.77 -12.25
CA GLU A 28 15.33 -12.43 -11.63
C GLU A 28 14.94 -13.65 -12.48
N ARG A 29 14.41 -14.70 -11.86
CA ARG A 29 14.02 -15.90 -12.63
C ARG A 29 12.91 -15.54 -13.63
N GLY A 30 13.13 -15.82 -14.91
CA GLY A 30 12.23 -15.42 -16.00
C GLY A 30 12.54 -14.05 -16.61
N GLU A 31 13.47 -13.29 -16.03
CA GLU A 31 13.99 -12.05 -16.61
C GLU A 31 14.91 -12.36 -17.80
N LYS A 32 14.66 -11.68 -18.91
CA LYS A 32 15.39 -11.84 -20.17
C LYS A 32 15.87 -10.48 -20.64
N ARG A 33 17.12 -10.46 -21.11
CA ARG A 33 17.70 -9.30 -21.76
C ARG A 33 17.00 -9.02 -23.08
N CYS A 34 16.55 -7.78 -23.26
CA CYS A 34 15.87 -7.33 -24.47
C CYS A 34 16.77 -6.46 -25.34
N LEU A 35 17.78 -5.80 -24.74
CA LEU A 35 18.75 -4.97 -25.44
C LEU A 35 20.19 -5.32 -24.98
N PRO A 36 21.16 -5.46 -25.91
CA PRO A 36 22.58 -5.51 -25.57
C PRO A 36 23.05 -4.18 -24.93
N ASP A 37 24.18 -4.18 -24.22
CA ASP A 37 24.65 -2.99 -23.51
C ASP A 37 24.91 -1.88 -24.51
N LYS A 38 24.32 -0.72 -24.26
CA LYS A 38 24.56 0.49 -25.03
C LYS A 38 25.24 1.52 -24.15
N ASP A 39 26.29 2.14 -24.67
CA ASP A 39 26.94 3.26 -24.01
C ASP A 39 26.02 4.47 -24.00
N VAL A 40 25.80 5.01 -22.81
CA VAL A 40 24.95 6.19 -22.58
C VAL A 40 25.60 7.09 -21.54
N ILE A 41 25.14 8.33 -21.47
CA ILE A 41 25.51 9.27 -20.42
C ILE A 41 24.28 9.47 -19.55
N TYR A 42 24.32 9.03 -18.29
CA TYR A 42 23.29 9.36 -17.33
C TYR A 42 23.53 10.77 -16.80
N ILE A 43 22.56 11.66 -16.95
CA ILE A 43 22.62 13.02 -16.40
C ILE A 43 22.03 12.94 -14.99
N CYS A 44 22.88 12.62 -14.01
CA CYS A 44 22.48 12.57 -12.61
C CYS A 44 22.22 14.00 -12.14
N PRO A 45 21.02 14.32 -11.61
CA PRO A 45 20.76 15.66 -11.11
C PRO A 45 21.64 16.04 -9.91
N PHE A 46 22.22 15.07 -9.21
CA PHE A 46 23.01 15.29 -8.00
C PHE A 46 24.52 15.29 -8.23
N ASN A 47 24.99 14.50 -9.20
CA ASN A 47 26.43 14.24 -9.42
C ASN A 47 26.89 14.63 -10.83
N GLY A 48 26.01 15.20 -11.67
CA GLY A 48 26.33 15.56 -13.04
C GLY A 48 26.29 14.38 -14.01
N ALA A 49 26.91 14.57 -15.18
CA ALA A 49 26.91 13.58 -16.26
C ALA A 49 27.90 12.45 -15.99
N VAL A 50 27.42 11.20 -16.04
CA VAL A 50 28.22 10.00 -15.77
C VAL A 50 28.12 9.05 -16.95
N LYS A 51 29.27 8.61 -17.48
CA LYS A 51 29.33 7.64 -18.58
C LYS A 51 29.10 6.22 -18.06
N GLY A 52 28.34 5.43 -18.79
CA GLY A 52 28.10 4.06 -18.42
C GLY A 52 27.35 3.27 -19.47
N LYS A 53 26.89 2.09 -19.07
CA LYS A 53 26.13 1.17 -19.91
C LYS A 53 24.71 1.03 -19.39
N VAL A 54 23.75 1.06 -20.31
CA VAL A 54 22.36 0.72 -20.02
C VAL A 54 22.00 -0.66 -20.57
N LEU A 55 21.31 -1.41 -19.74
CA LEU A 55 20.73 -2.72 -19.98
C LEU A 55 19.22 -2.61 -19.82
N ILE A 56 18.47 -3.16 -20.76
CA ILE A 56 17.01 -3.25 -20.67
C ILE A 56 16.61 -4.72 -20.73
N THR A 57 15.83 -5.14 -19.75
CA THR A 57 15.20 -6.47 -19.71
C THR A 57 13.69 -6.34 -19.91
N ASN A 58 12.98 -7.45 -19.85
CA ASN A 58 11.53 -7.46 -19.78
C ASN A 58 10.98 -7.06 -18.39
N TYR A 59 11.83 -6.68 -17.44
CA TYR A 59 11.44 -6.27 -16.08
C TYR A 59 11.99 -4.91 -15.65
N ARG A 60 13.25 -4.59 -15.96
CA ARG A 60 13.92 -3.36 -15.47
C ARG A 60 14.79 -2.70 -16.52
N LEU A 61 15.00 -1.41 -16.33
CA LEU A 61 16.12 -0.66 -16.86
C LEU A 61 17.22 -0.64 -15.81
N TYR A 62 18.40 -1.12 -16.19
CA TYR A 62 19.58 -1.13 -15.34
C TYR A 62 20.69 -0.28 -15.97
N PHE A 63 21.25 0.66 -15.22
CA PHE A 63 22.42 1.44 -15.65
C PHE A 63 23.57 1.20 -14.68
N LYS A 64 24.79 1.13 -15.20
CA LYS A 64 26.02 1.07 -14.42
C LYS A 64 27.09 1.99 -15.02
N SER A 65 27.67 2.86 -14.20
CA SER A 65 28.77 3.72 -14.62
C SER A 65 30.05 2.94 -14.93
N SER A 66 30.87 3.52 -15.80
CA SER A 66 32.20 3.01 -16.16
C SER A 66 33.34 3.69 -15.38
N GLU A 67 33.00 4.56 -14.42
CA GLU A 67 33.92 5.40 -13.64
C GLU A 67 34.28 4.74 -12.30
N ASP A 68 35.33 5.24 -11.63
CA ASP A 68 35.84 4.70 -10.35
C ASP A 68 34.77 4.72 -9.24
N VAL A 69 33.92 5.77 -9.24
CA VAL A 69 32.72 5.81 -8.39
C VAL A 69 31.56 5.15 -9.14
N VAL A 70 31.21 3.95 -8.69
CA VAL A 70 30.15 3.15 -9.31
C VAL A 70 28.77 3.75 -9.00
N VAL A 71 28.16 4.39 -9.99
CA VAL A 71 26.75 4.81 -9.99
C VAL A 71 25.94 3.71 -10.66
N MET A 72 24.98 3.14 -9.94
CA MET A 72 24.02 2.18 -10.48
C MET A 72 22.61 2.77 -10.54
N LEU A 73 21.78 2.34 -11.46
CA LEU A 73 20.34 2.56 -11.39
C LEU A 73 19.67 1.22 -11.65
N ASP A 74 18.72 0.85 -10.79
CA ASP A 74 17.82 -0.27 -11.03
C ASP A 74 16.39 0.27 -10.97
N VAL A 75 15.69 0.19 -12.10
CA VAL A 75 14.38 0.81 -12.31
C VAL A 75 13.44 -0.26 -12.87
N PRO A 76 12.54 -0.82 -12.05
CA PRO A 76 11.47 -1.66 -12.56
C PRO A 76 10.67 -0.89 -13.62
N LEU A 77 10.48 -1.51 -14.78
CA LEU A 77 9.82 -0.87 -15.92
C LEU A 77 8.38 -0.47 -15.61
N GLY A 78 7.69 -1.19 -14.72
CA GLY A 78 6.35 -0.80 -14.26
C GLY A 78 6.28 0.52 -13.48
N ALA A 79 7.41 1.00 -12.95
CA ALA A 79 7.53 2.31 -12.33
C ALA A 79 7.66 3.46 -13.33
N ILE A 80 7.92 3.17 -14.62
CA ILE A 80 7.97 4.19 -15.66
C ILE A 80 6.54 4.62 -15.99
N SER A 81 6.30 5.93 -15.94
CA SER A 81 5.02 6.54 -16.33
C SER A 81 5.07 7.03 -17.77
N ARG A 82 6.19 7.64 -18.17
CA ARG A 82 6.35 8.29 -19.48
C ARG A 82 7.79 8.16 -19.97
N VAL A 83 7.97 8.01 -21.27
CA VAL A 83 9.27 8.04 -21.96
C VAL A 83 9.19 9.05 -23.10
N GLU A 84 10.11 10.01 -23.12
CA GLU A 84 10.18 11.08 -24.11
C GLU A 84 11.55 11.13 -24.78
N LYS A 85 11.57 11.56 -26.04
CA LYS A 85 12.81 11.80 -26.78
C LYS A 85 13.23 13.25 -26.55
N MET A 86 14.44 13.45 -26.05
CA MET A 86 15.07 14.76 -25.93
C MET A 86 15.87 15.09 -27.18
N GLY A 87 15.74 16.32 -27.66
CA GLY A 87 16.49 16.84 -28.81
C GLY A 87 16.11 16.22 -30.15
N GLY A 88 16.69 16.75 -31.23
CA GLY A 88 16.45 16.35 -32.61
C GLY A 88 17.68 16.59 -33.49
N ALA A 89 17.48 16.54 -34.81
CA ALA A 89 18.57 16.75 -35.78
C ALA A 89 19.24 18.14 -35.68
N SER A 90 18.52 19.13 -35.14
CA SER A 90 19.01 20.49 -34.92
C SER A 90 19.64 20.73 -33.56
N SER A 91 19.64 19.74 -32.65
CA SER A 91 20.18 19.90 -31.30
C SER A 91 21.69 19.88 -31.33
N ARG A 92 22.33 21.03 -31.07
CA ARG A 92 23.80 21.18 -31.08
C ARG A 92 24.42 21.27 -29.68
N GLY A 93 23.62 21.32 -28.63
CA GLY A 93 24.11 21.40 -27.25
C GLY A 93 24.72 20.08 -26.76
N GLU A 94 25.69 20.18 -25.85
CA GLU A 94 26.22 19.00 -25.18
C GLU A 94 25.10 18.27 -24.41
N ASN A 95 25.06 16.93 -24.49
CA ASN A 95 24.06 16.10 -23.82
C ASN A 95 22.58 16.49 -24.08
N SER A 96 22.32 17.15 -25.22
CA SER A 96 20.99 17.64 -25.60
C SER A 96 20.13 16.63 -26.36
N TYR A 97 20.72 15.51 -26.80
CA TYR A 97 20.05 14.42 -27.51
C TYR A 97 19.96 13.18 -26.64
N GLY A 98 18.76 12.62 -26.44
CA GLY A 98 18.62 11.40 -25.66
C GLY A 98 17.20 11.07 -25.22
N LEU A 99 17.03 10.51 -24.02
CA LEU A 99 15.76 10.11 -23.43
C LEU A 99 15.50 10.76 -22.07
N GLU A 100 14.27 11.19 -21.86
CA GLU A 100 13.74 11.60 -20.57
C GLU A 100 12.67 10.61 -20.13
N ILE A 101 12.78 10.12 -18.90
CA ILE A 101 11.93 9.06 -18.36
C ILE A 101 11.30 9.60 -17.07
N THR A 102 9.99 9.76 -17.07
CA THR A 102 9.23 10.14 -15.87
C THR A 102 8.79 8.88 -15.14
N CYS A 103 9.16 8.74 -13.87
CA CYS A 103 8.75 7.62 -13.04
C CYS A 103 7.64 8.00 -12.06
N LYS A 104 6.89 6.99 -11.63
CA LYS A 104 5.79 7.05 -10.64
C LYS A 104 6.31 7.17 -9.20
N ASP A 105 7.57 6.80 -8.98
CA ASP A 105 8.23 6.70 -7.68
C ASP A 105 8.99 7.99 -7.29
N MET A 106 8.51 9.18 -7.68
CA MET A 106 9.09 10.49 -7.31
C MET A 106 10.45 10.85 -7.95
N ARG A 107 10.85 10.23 -9.06
CA ARG A 107 12.05 10.62 -9.82
C ARG A 107 11.78 10.79 -11.31
N ASN A 108 12.67 11.52 -11.98
CA ASN A 108 12.80 11.59 -13.43
C ASN A 108 14.25 11.21 -13.79
N LEU A 109 14.44 10.44 -14.85
CA LEU A 109 15.76 10.00 -15.30
C LEU A 109 16.05 10.57 -16.67
N ARG A 110 17.29 11.04 -16.86
CA ARG A 110 17.73 11.68 -18.10
C ARG A 110 18.97 10.97 -18.62
N PHE A 111 18.89 10.43 -19.83
CA PHE A 111 20.00 9.76 -20.52
C PHE A 111 20.33 10.50 -21.80
N ALA A 112 21.57 10.97 -21.94
CA ALA A 112 22.10 11.49 -23.19
C ALA A 112 22.74 10.37 -24.03
N LEU A 113 22.57 10.47 -25.34
CA LEU A 113 23.05 9.51 -26.33
C LEU A 113 23.76 10.26 -27.47
N LYS A 114 24.65 9.56 -28.16
CA LYS A 114 25.24 10.06 -29.39
C LYS A 114 24.17 10.11 -30.49
N GLN A 115 24.17 11.17 -31.29
CA GLN A 115 23.26 11.31 -32.44
C GLN A 115 23.55 10.29 -33.55
N GLU A 116 24.82 9.90 -33.68
CA GLU A 116 25.30 8.93 -34.64
C GLU A 116 24.76 7.51 -34.33
N GLY A 117 24.49 6.73 -35.38
CA GLY A 117 24.17 5.30 -35.26
C GLY A 117 22.78 4.93 -34.74
N HIS A 118 21.81 5.86 -34.78
CA HIS A 118 20.40 5.63 -34.40
C HIS A 118 20.14 5.07 -32.98
N SER A 119 21.13 5.07 -32.09
CA SER A 119 21.10 4.43 -30.76
C SER A 119 19.88 4.79 -29.89
N ARG A 120 19.43 6.05 -29.93
CA ARG A 120 18.24 6.52 -29.20
C ARG A 120 16.96 5.83 -29.66
N ARG A 121 16.82 5.54 -30.95
CA ARG A 121 15.60 4.93 -31.52
C ARG A 121 15.41 3.52 -30.97
N ASP A 122 16.45 2.70 -31.03
CA ASP A 122 16.40 1.31 -30.58
C ASP A 122 16.09 1.23 -29.08
N ILE A 123 16.76 2.05 -28.27
CA ILE A 123 16.52 2.10 -26.82
C ILE A 123 15.10 2.59 -26.53
N PHE A 124 14.64 3.64 -27.21
CA PHE A 124 13.28 4.14 -27.04
C PHE A 124 12.24 3.07 -27.37
N GLU A 125 12.33 2.43 -28.53
CA GLU A 125 11.34 1.46 -29.00
C GLU A 125 11.26 0.25 -28.06
N LEU A 126 12.40 -0.30 -27.63
CA LEU A 126 12.43 -1.42 -26.69
C LEU A 126 11.96 -1.01 -25.29
N LEU A 127 12.44 0.12 -24.77
CA LEU A 127 12.01 0.61 -23.47
C LEU A 127 10.51 0.86 -23.45
N PHE A 128 9.97 1.55 -24.46
CA PHE A 128 8.56 1.87 -24.57
C PHE A 128 7.70 0.61 -24.67
N ARG A 129 8.16 -0.40 -25.43
CA ARG A 129 7.46 -1.68 -25.54
C ARG A 129 7.37 -2.43 -24.22
N TYR A 130 8.47 -2.53 -23.47
CA TYR A 130 8.52 -3.33 -22.23
C TYR A 130 8.12 -2.57 -20.97
N ALA A 131 8.14 -1.23 -20.98
CA ALA A 131 7.55 -0.40 -19.92
C ALA A 131 6.02 -0.36 -19.99
N PHE A 132 5.45 -0.52 -21.19
CA PHE A 132 4.01 -0.49 -21.41
C PHE A 132 3.52 -1.80 -22.07
N PRO A 133 3.73 -2.97 -21.43
CA PRO A 133 3.46 -4.27 -22.05
C PRO A 133 1.99 -4.42 -22.46
N LEU A 134 1.03 -3.97 -21.66
CA LEU A 134 -0.40 -4.12 -21.98
C LEU A 134 -0.78 -3.32 -23.24
N SER A 135 -0.23 -2.11 -23.40
CA SER A 135 -0.43 -1.30 -24.61
C SER A 135 0.20 -1.89 -25.87
N HIS A 136 1.02 -2.93 -25.74
CA HIS A 136 1.71 -3.61 -26.84
C HIS A 136 1.35 -5.10 -26.92
N GLY A 137 0.25 -5.54 -26.29
CA GLY A 137 -0.21 -6.93 -26.32
C GLY A 137 0.73 -7.93 -25.62
N LEU A 138 1.61 -7.45 -24.74
CA LEU A 138 2.48 -8.27 -23.91
C LEU A 138 1.90 -8.48 -22.52
N ARG A 139 2.34 -9.55 -21.85
CA ARG A 139 1.99 -9.81 -20.44
C ARG A 139 2.85 -8.96 -19.51
N LEU A 140 2.29 -8.60 -18.35
CA LEU A 140 3.04 -8.01 -17.24
C LEU A 140 4.09 -9.01 -16.71
N PHE A 141 5.20 -8.51 -16.17
CA PHE A 141 6.29 -9.37 -15.69
C PHE A 141 5.87 -10.37 -14.61
N ALA A 142 4.87 -10.04 -13.78
CA ALA A 142 4.30 -10.96 -12.79
C ALA A 142 3.79 -12.30 -13.36
N TYR A 143 3.42 -12.35 -14.64
CA TYR A 143 3.01 -13.57 -15.35
C TYR A 143 4.16 -14.28 -16.09
N VAL A 144 5.36 -13.68 -16.04
CA VAL A 144 6.56 -14.17 -16.74
C VAL A 144 7.62 -14.63 -15.74
N THR A 145 7.65 -14.02 -14.55
CA THR A 145 8.54 -14.43 -13.47
C THR A 145 8.36 -15.91 -13.13
N GLN A 146 9.49 -16.59 -12.89
CA GLN A 146 9.56 -17.99 -12.49
C GLN A 146 10.14 -18.13 -11.07
N GLU A 147 10.02 -17.06 -10.30
CA GLU A 147 10.40 -17.04 -8.90
C GLU A 147 9.54 -18.03 -8.10
N LYS A 148 10.17 -18.66 -7.11
CA LYS A 148 9.52 -19.60 -6.19
C LYS A 148 9.93 -19.24 -4.77
N TYR A 149 8.95 -19.30 -3.88
CA TYR A 149 9.13 -19.08 -2.46
C TYR A 149 8.59 -20.31 -1.71
N GLU A 150 9.13 -20.59 -0.55
CA GLU A 150 8.63 -21.66 0.32
C GLU A 150 7.24 -21.30 0.87
N GLU A 151 7.06 -20.04 1.25
CA GLU A 151 5.79 -19.47 1.70
C GLU A 151 4.89 -19.14 0.50
N ASN A 152 3.62 -19.55 0.54
CA ASN A 152 2.62 -19.13 -0.43
C ASN A 152 1.86 -17.90 0.08
N GLY A 153 2.25 -16.71 -0.35
CA GLY A 153 1.60 -15.47 0.06
C GLY A 153 0.13 -15.34 -0.32
N TRP A 154 -0.40 -16.15 -1.25
CA TRP A 154 -1.83 -16.12 -1.60
C TRP A 154 -2.75 -16.69 -0.52
N THR A 155 -2.20 -17.40 0.48
CA THR A 155 -2.98 -17.98 1.57
C THR A 155 -3.09 -17.08 2.80
N VAL A 156 -2.49 -15.88 2.77
CA VAL A 156 -2.48 -14.98 3.94
C VAL A 156 -3.89 -14.53 4.34
N TYR A 157 -4.78 -14.35 3.36
CA TYR A 157 -6.15 -13.91 3.58
C TYR A 157 -7.15 -14.96 3.12
N LYS A 158 -7.99 -15.38 4.06
CA LYS A 158 -9.15 -16.25 3.83
C LYS A 158 -10.38 -15.58 4.43
N PRO A 159 -11.35 -15.12 3.61
CA PRO A 159 -12.46 -14.29 4.09
C PRO A 159 -13.23 -14.88 5.28
N VAL A 160 -13.54 -16.18 5.22
CA VAL A 160 -14.30 -16.87 6.28
C VAL A 160 -13.49 -16.97 7.58
N GLU A 161 -12.18 -17.20 7.51
CA GLU A 161 -11.33 -17.26 8.70
C GLU A 161 -11.18 -15.87 9.35
N GLU A 162 -11.07 -14.81 8.54
CA GLU A 162 -11.00 -13.44 9.06
C GLU A 162 -12.32 -13.02 9.72
N PHE A 163 -13.47 -13.30 9.11
CA PHE A 163 -14.75 -13.05 9.78
C PHE A 163 -14.92 -13.89 11.05
N ARG A 164 -14.47 -15.16 11.06
CA ARG A 164 -14.46 -15.99 12.27
C ARG A 164 -13.58 -15.40 13.37
N ARG A 165 -12.40 -14.86 13.03
CA ARG A 165 -11.53 -14.16 13.98
C ARG A 165 -12.28 -13.00 14.65
N GLN A 166 -13.12 -12.29 13.91
CA GLN A 166 -13.95 -11.19 14.43
C GLN A 166 -15.18 -11.67 15.22
N GLY A 167 -15.43 -12.98 15.33
CA GLY A 167 -16.58 -13.54 16.03
C GLY A 167 -17.84 -13.71 15.18
N LEU A 168 -17.68 -13.80 13.85
CA LEU A 168 -18.78 -13.98 12.90
C LEU A 168 -18.79 -15.37 12.25
N PRO A 169 -19.97 -15.90 11.85
CA PRO A 169 -21.30 -15.35 12.08
C PRO A 169 -21.70 -15.39 13.56
N ASN A 170 -22.69 -14.57 13.94
CA ASN A 170 -23.30 -14.56 15.28
C ASN A 170 -24.83 -14.40 15.18
N ASN A 171 -25.51 -14.11 16.29
CA ASN A 171 -26.96 -13.94 16.33
C ASN A 171 -27.48 -12.68 15.62
N LYS A 172 -26.62 -11.70 15.32
CA LYS A 172 -26.98 -10.43 14.67
C LYS A 172 -26.47 -10.34 13.21
N TRP A 173 -25.37 -11.00 12.89
CA TRP A 173 -24.68 -10.97 11.60
C TRP A 173 -24.44 -12.36 11.02
N ARG A 174 -24.75 -12.55 9.72
CA ARG A 174 -24.53 -13.79 8.98
C ARG A 174 -23.56 -13.59 7.82
N LEU A 175 -22.87 -14.66 7.45
CA LEU A 175 -22.16 -14.72 6.17
C LEU A 175 -23.14 -15.10 5.06
N THR A 176 -23.03 -14.43 3.93
CA THR A 176 -23.80 -14.71 2.73
C THR A 176 -22.85 -14.97 1.56
N PHE A 177 -23.24 -15.93 0.71
CA PHE A 177 -22.52 -16.33 -0.50
C PHE A 177 -23.27 -15.95 -1.78
N ILE A 178 -24.27 -15.06 -1.66
CA ILE A 178 -25.05 -14.53 -2.79
C ILE A 178 -24.17 -13.92 -3.90
N ASN A 179 -22.96 -13.48 -3.56
CA ASN A 179 -22.01 -12.88 -4.50
C ASN A 179 -20.89 -13.85 -4.93
N VAL A 180 -21.03 -15.17 -4.72
CA VAL A 180 -19.98 -16.16 -5.07
C VAL A 180 -19.64 -16.18 -6.56
N HIS A 181 -20.59 -15.79 -7.41
CA HIS A 181 -20.43 -15.63 -8.86
C HIS A 181 -20.37 -14.16 -9.30
N TYR A 182 -20.20 -13.23 -8.36
CA TYR A 182 -20.09 -11.79 -8.63
C TYR A 182 -21.34 -11.14 -9.25
N GLU A 183 -22.50 -11.80 -9.16
CA GLU A 183 -23.75 -11.35 -9.78
C GLU A 183 -24.44 -10.21 -9.03
N LEU A 184 -24.30 -10.16 -7.70
CA LEU A 184 -24.87 -9.07 -6.89
C LEU A 184 -24.04 -7.79 -7.06
N CYS A 185 -22.71 -7.92 -7.02
CA CYS A 185 -21.77 -6.83 -7.22
C CYS A 185 -20.42 -7.37 -7.71
N ASP A 186 -20.08 -7.02 -8.94
CA ASP A 186 -18.89 -7.49 -9.65
C ASP A 186 -17.56 -6.98 -9.08
N THR A 187 -17.63 -5.96 -8.24
CA THR A 187 -16.47 -5.31 -7.61
C THR A 187 -16.37 -5.58 -6.10
N TYR A 188 -17.24 -6.42 -5.56
CA TYR A 188 -17.21 -6.90 -4.18
C TYR A 188 -16.63 -8.32 -4.09
N PRO A 189 -16.19 -8.75 -2.89
CA PRO A 189 -15.74 -10.11 -2.68
C PRO A 189 -16.89 -11.12 -2.75
N THR A 190 -16.51 -12.39 -2.91
CA THR A 190 -17.46 -13.52 -2.95
C THR A 190 -18.19 -13.80 -1.63
N VAL A 191 -17.59 -13.41 -0.50
CA VAL A 191 -18.14 -13.61 0.85
C VAL A 191 -18.46 -12.25 1.47
N LEU A 192 -19.72 -12.05 1.85
CA LEU A 192 -20.18 -10.81 2.47
C LEU A 192 -20.78 -11.10 3.86
N ALA A 193 -20.61 -10.16 4.79
CA ALA A 193 -21.23 -10.21 6.11
C ALA A 193 -22.37 -9.16 6.18
N VAL A 194 -23.58 -9.63 6.47
CA VAL A 194 -24.83 -8.85 6.43
C VAL A 194 -25.70 -9.13 7.67
N PRO A 195 -26.65 -8.24 8.04
CA PRO A 195 -27.54 -8.50 9.17
C PRO A 195 -28.36 -9.78 8.99
N VAL A 196 -28.51 -10.58 10.05
CA VAL A 196 -29.25 -11.87 10.01
C VAL A 196 -30.68 -11.69 9.50
N LYS A 197 -31.34 -10.59 9.86
CA LYS A 197 -32.73 -10.28 9.47
C LYS A 197 -32.90 -9.92 7.98
N SER A 198 -31.81 -9.65 7.25
CA SER A 198 -31.88 -9.33 5.82
C SER A 198 -31.98 -10.59 4.96
N LYS A 199 -32.96 -10.64 4.06
CA LYS A 199 -33.15 -11.74 3.09
C LYS A 199 -32.42 -11.43 1.78
N GLU A 200 -32.12 -12.45 0.99
CA GLU A 200 -31.42 -12.26 -0.29
C GLU A 200 -32.15 -11.31 -1.26
N GLU A 201 -33.47 -11.39 -1.32
CA GLU A 201 -34.30 -10.48 -2.12
C GLU A 201 -34.18 -9.02 -1.67
N ASP A 202 -34.03 -8.78 -0.36
CA ASP A 202 -33.77 -7.44 0.17
C ASP A 202 -32.40 -6.95 -0.33
N LEU A 203 -31.37 -7.80 -0.26
CA LEU A 203 -30.02 -7.46 -0.74
C LEU A 203 -30.02 -7.07 -2.23
N ARG A 204 -30.78 -7.79 -3.08
CA ARG A 204 -30.92 -7.46 -4.51
C ARG A 204 -31.57 -6.09 -4.72
N ARG A 205 -32.62 -5.75 -3.94
CA ARG A 205 -33.28 -4.44 -4.01
C ARG A 205 -32.41 -3.30 -3.50
N VAL A 206 -31.63 -3.54 -2.45
CA VAL A 206 -30.62 -2.59 -1.94
C VAL A 206 -29.51 -2.39 -2.97
N ALA A 207 -29.04 -3.46 -3.61
CA ALA A 207 -28.01 -3.38 -4.66
C ALA A 207 -28.47 -2.55 -5.85
N ALA A 208 -29.73 -2.63 -6.25
CA ALA A 208 -30.28 -1.79 -7.31
C ALA A 208 -30.28 -0.28 -6.98
N PHE A 209 -30.22 0.09 -5.68
CA PHE A 209 -30.20 1.48 -5.24
C PHE A 209 -28.83 2.01 -4.83
N ARG A 210 -27.85 1.13 -4.64
CA ARG A 210 -26.47 1.51 -4.31
C ARG A 210 -25.64 1.52 -5.58
N SER A 211 -24.87 2.58 -5.82
CA SER A 211 -24.03 2.71 -7.02
C SER A 211 -23.18 1.46 -7.24
N ARG A 212 -23.34 0.82 -8.41
CA ARG A 212 -22.63 -0.42 -8.79
C ARG A 212 -22.94 -1.64 -7.91
N GLY A 213 -24.08 -1.67 -7.24
CA GLY A 213 -24.48 -2.80 -6.40
C GLY A 213 -23.71 -2.92 -5.09
N ARG A 214 -22.90 -1.91 -4.72
CA ARG A 214 -22.02 -1.95 -3.54
C ARG A 214 -22.79 -1.63 -2.27
N ILE A 215 -23.61 -2.60 -1.86
CA ILE A 215 -24.48 -2.52 -0.69
C ILE A 215 -23.69 -2.37 0.62
N PRO A 216 -24.30 -1.85 1.71
CA PRO A 216 -23.63 -1.83 3.01
C PRO A 216 -23.32 -3.23 3.52
N VAL A 217 -22.03 -3.50 3.74
CA VAL A 217 -21.54 -4.79 4.28
C VAL A 217 -20.52 -4.54 5.38
N LEU A 218 -20.42 -5.48 6.31
CA LEU A 218 -19.53 -5.36 7.46
C LEU A 218 -18.05 -5.48 7.07
N SER A 219 -17.27 -4.49 7.48
CA SER A 219 -15.81 -4.50 7.44
C SER A 219 -15.20 -4.96 8.77
N TRP A 220 -15.77 -4.53 9.90
CA TRP A 220 -15.26 -4.86 11.23
C TRP A 220 -16.36 -4.84 12.28
N ILE A 221 -16.20 -5.62 13.35
CA ILE A 221 -17.06 -5.62 14.53
C ILE A 221 -16.24 -5.58 15.81
N HIS A 222 -16.66 -4.74 16.74
CA HIS A 222 -16.10 -4.67 18.08
C HIS A 222 -16.56 -5.86 18.91
N ARG A 223 -15.62 -6.64 19.46
CA ARG A 223 -15.97 -7.90 20.16
C ARG A 223 -16.84 -7.70 21.39
N GLU A 224 -16.62 -6.62 22.13
CA GLU A 224 -17.35 -6.37 23.39
C GLU A 224 -18.68 -5.64 23.15
N ASN A 225 -18.64 -4.40 22.63
CA ASN A 225 -19.84 -3.58 22.46
C ASN A 225 -20.67 -3.87 21.19
N GLN A 226 -20.22 -4.79 20.32
CA GLN A 226 -20.90 -5.19 19.07
C GLN A 226 -21.11 -4.08 18.03
N ALA A 227 -20.50 -2.89 18.21
CA ALA A 227 -20.53 -1.84 17.21
C ALA A 227 -19.74 -2.24 15.96
N VAL A 228 -20.24 -1.88 14.79
CA VAL A 228 -19.66 -2.28 13.51
C VAL A 228 -19.17 -1.09 12.69
N ILE A 229 -18.18 -1.36 11.85
CA ILE A 229 -17.88 -0.55 10.67
C ILE A 229 -18.48 -1.29 9.47
N ALA A 230 -19.48 -0.69 8.82
CA ALA A 230 -19.99 -1.13 7.53
C ALA A 230 -19.50 -0.19 6.41
N ARG A 231 -19.41 -0.70 5.18
CA ARG A 231 -18.99 0.08 4.01
C ARG A 231 -19.90 -0.12 2.81
N CYS A 232 -20.07 0.92 2.00
CA CYS A 232 -20.84 0.88 0.76
C CYS A 232 -20.40 1.96 -0.24
N SER A 233 -21.09 2.03 -1.38
CA SER A 233 -21.13 3.20 -2.25
C SER A 233 -22.26 4.16 -1.87
N GLN A 234 -22.31 5.32 -2.53
CA GLN A 234 -23.44 6.25 -2.41
C GLN A 234 -24.79 5.62 -2.83
N PRO A 235 -25.91 6.11 -2.27
CA PRO A 235 -27.24 5.80 -2.78
C PRO A 235 -27.55 6.54 -4.10
N LEU A 236 -28.44 5.98 -4.91
CA LEU A 236 -28.86 6.50 -6.22
C LEU A 236 -30.13 7.37 -6.10
N VAL A 237 -30.04 8.39 -5.25
CA VAL A 237 -31.16 9.31 -4.93
C VAL A 237 -31.53 10.17 -6.15
N GLY A 238 -30.52 10.73 -6.83
CA GLY A 238 -30.70 11.64 -7.94
C GLY A 238 -31.39 12.96 -7.57
N MET A 239 -31.59 13.82 -8.58
CA MET A 239 -32.28 15.11 -8.41
C MET A 239 -33.75 14.96 -8.01
N SER A 240 -34.40 13.88 -8.44
CA SER A 240 -35.81 13.61 -8.14
C SER A 240 -36.06 13.10 -6.72
N GLY A 241 -35.02 12.99 -5.87
CA GLY A 241 -35.18 12.54 -4.49
C GLY A 241 -35.69 11.10 -4.39
N LYS A 242 -35.22 10.19 -5.25
CA LYS A 242 -35.65 8.80 -5.23
C LYS A 242 -35.30 8.18 -3.87
N ARG A 243 -36.23 7.35 -3.40
CA ARG A 243 -36.12 6.61 -2.15
C ARG A 243 -36.15 5.11 -2.43
N ASN A 244 -35.59 4.34 -1.51
CA ASN A 244 -35.69 2.90 -1.52
C ASN A 244 -35.97 2.41 -0.11
N LYS A 245 -37.18 1.90 0.11
CA LYS A 245 -37.63 1.42 1.43
C LYS A 245 -36.81 0.23 1.93
N ASP A 246 -36.30 -0.60 1.02
CA ASP A 246 -35.43 -1.72 1.38
C ASP A 246 -34.07 -1.22 1.88
N ASP A 247 -33.47 -0.19 1.26
CA ASP A 247 -32.22 0.43 1.71
C ASP A 247 -32.39 1.13 3.06
N GLU A 248 -33.45 1.92 3.21
CA GLU A 248 -33.83 2.56 4.48
C GLU A 248 -33.97 1.50 5.60
N ARG A 249 -34.73 0.43 5.33
CA ARG A 249 -34.90 -0.68 6.28
C ARG A 249 -33.57 -1.39 6.54
N TYR A 250 -32.74 -1.58 5.53
CA TYR A 250 -31.48 -2.29 5.65
C TYR A 250 -30.48 -1.53 6.55
N LEU A 251 -30.40 -0.20 6.45
CA LEU A 251 -29.62 0.61 7.39
C LEU A 251 -30.17 0.54 8.82
N ASP A 252 -31.49 0.50 8.97
CA ASP A 252 -32.12 0.27 10.28
C ASP A 252 -31.78 -1.12 10.85
N LEU A 253 -31.65 -2.16 10.02
CA LEU A 253 -31.21 -3.48 10.48
C LEU A 253 -29.76 -3.46 11.00
N ILE A 254 -28.88 -2.65 10.40
CA ILE A 254 -27.51 -2.46 10.89
C ILE A 254 -27.54 -1.77 12.25
N ARG A 255 -28.36 -0.73 12.40
CA ARG A 255 -28.57 -0.04 13.69
C ARG A 255 -29.11 -0.98 14.77
N GLU A 256 -30.18 -1.73 14.47
CA GLU A 256 -30.78 -2.74 15.36
C GLU A 256 -29.79 -3.86 15.73
N ALA A 257 -28.77 -4.12 14.91
CA ALA A 257 -27.77 -5.14 15.21
C ALA A 257 -26.86 -4.75 16.39
N ASN A 258 -26.74 -3.45 16.68
CA ASN A 258 -25.96 -2.86 17.77
C ASN A 258 -26.85 -2.22 18.85
N ASP A 259 -28.18 -2.34 18.73
CA ASP A 259 -29.16 -1.90 19.71
C ASP A 259 -29.04 -0.38 20.08
N THR A 260 -28.62 0.47 19.14
CA THR A 260 -28.50 1.92 19.32
C THR A 260 -29.70 2.70 18.77
N THR A 261 -29.90 3.94 19.22
CA THR A 261 -31.00 4.80 18.75
C THR A 261 -30.74 5.44 17.39
N LYS A 262 -29.47 5.71 17.05
CA LYS A 262 -29.05 6.28 15.76
C LYS A 262 -27.88 5.51 15.16
N LEU A 263 -27.83 5.49 13.83
CA LEU A 263 -26.70 5.02 13.02
C LEU A 263 -25.93 6.22 12.47
N THR A 264 -24.62 6.26 12.66
CA THR A 264 -23.80 7.34 12.07
C THR A 264 -23.33 6.93 10.67
N ILE A 265 -23.58 7.79 9.68
CA ILE A 265 -23.13 7.63 8.30
C ILE A 265 -22.03 8.66 8.04
N TYR A 266 -20.85 8.17 7.67
CA TYR A 266 -19.74 9.01 7.25
C TYR A 266 -19.63 8.99 5.73
N ASP A 267 -19.99 10.10 5.08
CA ASP A 267 -19.68 10.34 3.68
C ASP A 267 -18.30 10.99 3.60
N ALA A 268 -17.36 10.30 2.97
CA ALA A 268 -15.99 10.79 2.87
C ALA A 268 -15.87 12.11 2.09
N ARG A 269 -16.86 12.48 1.29
CA ARG A 269 -16.80 13.61 0.37
C ARG A 269 -17.00 14.95 1.09
N PRO A 270 -16.54 16.06 0.49
CA PRO A 270 -17.12 17.35 0.76
C PRO A 270 -18.59 17.40 0.38
N SER A 271 -19.40 18.10 1.17
CA SER A 271 -20.84 18.26 0.93
C SER A 271 -21.14 18.75 -0.50
N VAL A 272 -20.38 19.73 -1.00
CA VAL A 272 -20.53 20.25 -2.38
C VAL A 272 -20.36 19.16 -3.45
N ASN A 273 -19.44 18.22 -3.23
CA ASN A 273 -19.21 17.11 -4.16
C ASN A 273 -20.34 16.07 -4.05
N ALA A 274 -20.90 15.87 -2.85
CA ALA A 274 -22.04 15.00 -2.66
C ALA A 274 -23.31 15.55 -3.35
N VAL A 275 -23.53 16.86 -3.28
CA VAL A 275 -24.60 17.56 -4.01
C VAL A 275 -24.39 17.45 -5.53
N ALA A 276 -23.17 17.63 -6.04
CA ALA A 276 -22.87 17.44 -7.45
C ALA A 276 -23.13 15.99 -7.93
N ASN A 277 -22.85 15.00 -7.09
CA ASN A 277 -23.20 13.60 -7.40
C ASN A 277 -24.72 13.38 -7.40
N LYS A 278 -25.48 14.04 -6.52
CA LYS A 278 -26.94 14.02 -6.54
C LYS A 278 -27.49 14.54 -7.88
N ALA A 279 -26.86 15.57 -8.46
CA ALA A 279 -27.23 16.09 -9.78
C ALA A 279 -27.01 15.09 -10.92
N THR A 280 -26.13 14.10 -10.76
CA THR A 280 -25.77 13.09 -11.77
C THR A 280 -26.35 11.70 -11.48
N GLY A 281 -27.33 11.61 -10.58
CA GLY A 281 -28.05 10.37 -10.27
C GLY A 281 -27.58 9.61 -9.04
N GLY A 282 -26.45 10.02 -8.43
CA GLY A 282 -26.00 9.55 -7.11
C GLY A 282 -26.69 10.29 -5.98
N GLY A 283 -25.97 10.56 -4.88
CA GLY A 283 -26.50 11.35 -3.77
C GLY A 283 -25.96 10.91 -2.43
N TYR A 284 -26.74 11.16 -1.38
CA TYR A 284 -26.45 10.87 0.01
C TYR A 284 -27.78 10.68 0.76
N GLU A 285 -27.72 10.07 1.93
CA GLU A 285 -28.85 9.78 2.82
C GLU A 285 -29.41 11.09 3.41
N GLY A 286 -30.68 11.41 3.09
CA GLY A 286 -31.39 12.60 3.59
C GLY A 286 -32.25 12.34 4.83
N ASP A 287 -33.17 13.26 5.13
CA ASP A 287 -34.06 13.21 6.30
C ASP A 287 -35.00 11.98 6.30
N GLU A 288 -35.12 11.30 5.16
CA GLU A 288 -35.87 10.05 5.03
C GLU A 288 -35.28 8.91 5.88
N TYR A 289 -33.99 8.97 6.18
CA TYR A 289 -33.29 8.02 7.05
C TYR A 289 -33.40 8.47 8.51
N GLN A 290 -34.62 8.38 9.06
CA GLN A 290 -34.99 8.98 10.36
C GLN A 290 -34.09 8.59 11.55
N ASN A 291 -33.54 7.37 11.52
CA ASN A 291 -32.67 6.85 12.58
C ASN A 291 -31.18 6.91 12.20
N ALA A 292 -30.80 7.75 11.25
CA ALA A 292 -29.42 7.94 10.84
C ALA A 292 -28.99 9.42 10.96
N GLU A 293 -27.71 9.63 11.18
CA GLU A 293 -27.07 10.95 11.10
C GLU A 293 -25.97 10.92 10.05
N LEU A 294 -25.92 11.92 9.17
CA LEU A 294 -24.93 12.00 8.09
C LEU A 294 -23.85 13.04 8.42
N ILE A 295 -22.59 12.65 8.29
CA ILE A 295 -21.41 13.50 8.52
C ILE A 295 -20.53 13.48 7.26
N PHE A 296 -20.21 14.66 6.75
CA PHE A 296 -19.26 14.84 5.64
C PHE A 296 -17.83 15.00 6.18
N LEU A 297 -16.86 14.31 5.57
CA LEU A 297 -15.46 14.32 6.01
C LEU A 297 -14.52 15.19 5.14
N ASP A 298 -15.05 15.84 4.11
CA ASP A 298 -14.33 16.81 3.26
C ASP A 298 -13.09 16.25 2.52
N ILE A 299 -13.00 14.93 2.32
CA ILE A 299 -11.90 14.31 1.59
C ILE A 299 -12.13 14.43 0.07
N GLN A 300 -11.25 15.20 -0.57
CA GLN A 300 -11.34 15.52 -2.00
C GLN A 300 -11.20 14.28 -2.91
N ASN A 301 -11.58 14.44 -4.18
CA ASN A 301 -11.60 13.35 -5.16
C ASN A 301 -10.20 12.99 -5.69
N ILE A 302 -10.15 11.96 -6.54
CA ILE A 302 -8.92 11.41 -7.12
C ILE A 302 -8.09 12.43 -7.92
N HIS A 303 -8.73 13.42 -8.53
CA HIS A 303 -8.06 14.43 -9.37
C HIS A 303 -7.29 15.42 -8.51
N VAL A 304 -7.87 15.82 -7.38
CA VAL A 304 -7.21 16.70 -6.40
C VAL A 304 -6.00 16.00 -5.80
N MET A 305 -6.13 14.72 -5.41
CA MET A 305 -5.00 13.94 -4.88
C MET A 305 -3.85 13.78 -5.89
N ARG A 306 -4.18 13.58 -7.18
CA ARG A 306 -3.18 13.50 -8.24
C ARG A 306 -2.43 14.83 -8.39
N GLU A 307 -3.14 15.95 -8.44
CA GLU A 307 -2.52 17.25 -8.59
C GLU A 307 -1.67 17.61 -7.36
N SER A 308 -2.14 17.29 -6.16
CA SER A 308 -1.40 17.47 -4.92
C SER A 308 -0.06 16.70 -4.92
N LEU A 309 -0.06 15.42 -5.30
CA LEU A 309 1.19 14.65 -5.38
C LEU A 309 2.11 15.15 -6.50
N LYS A 310 1.56 15.63 -7.61
CA LYS A 310 2.34 16.24 -8.69
C LYS A 310 3.08 17.48 -8.18
N LYS A 311 2.39 18.40 -7.52
CA LYS A 311 3.01 19.58 -6.88
C LYS A 311 4.07 19.18 -5.86
N LEU A 312 3.80 18.13 -5.06
CA LEU A 312 4.79 17.60 -4.12
C LEU A 312 6.04 17.10 -4.85
N LYS A 313 5.89 16.36 -5.94
CA LYS A 313 7.03 15.89 -6.75
C LYS A 313 7.87 17.06 -7.27
N ASP A 314 7.21 18.12 -7.74
CA ASP A 314 7.87 19.28 -8.35
C ASP A 314 8.74 20.05 -7.33
N ILE A 315 8.40 20.05 -6.04
CA ILE A 315 9.19 20.73 -4.99
C ILE A 315 10.26 19.84 -4.33
N VAL A 316 10.15 18.51 -4.44
CA VAL A 316 11.10 17.57 -3.80
C VAL A 316 12.14 16.97 -4.74
N TYR A 317 11.92 17.03 -6.05
CA TYR A 317 12.81 16.42 -7.03
C TYR A 317 13.02 17.32 -8.26
N PRO A 318 14.27 17.52 -8.72
CA PRO A 318 15.50 16.94 -8.19
C PRO A 318 16.09 17.67 -6.98
N HIS A 319 15.88 18.98 -6.87
CA HIS A 319 16.47 19.81 -5.84
C HIS A 319 15.37 20.40 -4.96
N VAL A 320 15.62 20.44 -3.65
CA VAL A 320 14.73 21.09 -2.69
C VAL A 320 15.20 22.53 -2.51
N GLU A 321 14.29 23.48 -2.72
CA GLU A 321 14.55 24.88 -2.41
C GLU A 321 14.31 25.14 -0.91
N GLU A 322 15.39 25.38 -0.16
CA GLU A 322 15.32 25.47 1.31
C GLU A 322 14.66 26.76 1.82
N SER A 323 14.87 27.89 1.14
CA SER A 323 14.40 29.21 1.59
C SER A 323 12.88 29.34 1.70
N HIS A 324 12.15 28.59 0.87
CA HIS A 324 10.69 28.59 0.82
C HIS A 324 10.10 27.19 1.05
N TRP A 325 10.85 26.30 1.73
CA TRP A 325 10.47 24.90 1.89
C TRP A 325 9.07 24.72 2.49
N LEU A 326 8.80 25.37 3.63
CA LEU A 326 7.52 25.19 4.36
C LEU A 326 6.32 25.73 3.58
N SER A 327 6.44 26.91 2.97
CA SER A 327 5.38 27.50 2.15
C SER A 327 5.15 26.72 0.85
N SER A 328 6.22 26.22 0.24
CA SER A 328 6.14 25.37 -0.95
C SER A 328 5.42 24.06 -0.62
N LEU A 329 5.78 23.41 0.49
CA LEU A 329 5.13 22.19 0.97
C LEU A 329 3.64 22.43 1.29
N GLU A 330 3.32 23.53 1.96
CA GLU A 330 1.93 23.95 2.22
C GLU A 330 1.13 24.10 0.91
N SER A 331 1.69 24.73 -0.11
CA SER A 331 1.03 24.94 -1.42
C SER A 331 0.69 23.65 -2.19
N THR A 332 1.30 22.52 -1.80
CA THR A 332 0.96 21.20 -2.36
C THR A 332 -0.35 20.65 -1.80
N HIS A 333 -0.76 21.11 -0.61
CA HIS A 333 -1.85 20.56 0.21
C HIS A 333 -1.71 19.07 0.57
N TRP A 334 -0.56 18.43 0.33
CA TRP A 334 -0.42 16.98 0.52
C TRP A 334 -0.65 16.56 1.98
N LEU A 335 0.02 17.24 2.92
CA LEU A 335 -0.15 16.96 4.36
C LEU A 335 -1.54 17.35 4.87
N GLU A 336 -2.19 18.34 4.26
CA GLU A 336 -3.58 18.68 4.57
C GLU A 336 -4.52 17.54 4.16
N HIS A 337 -4.32 16.94 3.00
CA HIS A 337 -5.11 15.78 2.57
C HIS A 337 -4.84 14.54 3.42
N VAL A 338 -3.58 14.27 3.80
CA VAL A 338 -3.22 13.22 4.77
C VAL A 338 -3.92 13.45 6.12
N LYS A 339 -3.94 14.70 6.60
CA LYS A 339 -4.66 15.11 7.81
C LYS A 339 -6.14 14.79 7.72
N LEU A 340 -6.83 15.18 6.64
CA LEU A 340 -8.27 14.95 6.49
C LEU A 340 -8.62 13.45 6.50
N VAL A 341 -7.82 12.63 5.83
CA VAL A 341 -7.99 11.16 5.83
C VAL A 341 -7.80 10.59 7.23
N LEU A 342 -6.75 10.98 7.96
CA LEU A 342 -6.50 10.56 9.34
C LEU A 342 -7.62 11.05 10.28
N SER A 343 -8.03 12.31 10.19
CA SER A 343 -9.14 12.88 10.98
C SER A 343 -10.45 12.13 10.74
N GLY A 344 -10.75 11.75 9.50
CA GLY A 344 -11.93 10.92 9.20
C GLY A 344 -11.84 9.53 9.82
N ALA A 345 -10.68 8.87 9.72
CA ALA A 345 -10.47 7.55 10.31
C ALA A 345 -10.55 7.56 11.85
N ILE A 346 -10.02 8.61 12.50
CA ILE A 346 -10.12 8.82 13.94
C ILE A 346 -11.58 8.97 14.36
N GLN A 347 -12.38 9.74 13.62
CA GLN A 347 -13.82 9.90 13.91
C GLN A 347 -14.58 8.57 13.81
N VAL A 348 -14.31 7.79 12.77
CA VAL A 348 -14.89 6.44 12.60
C VAL A 348 -14.49 5.53 13.77
N ALA A 349 -13.20 5.51 14.14
CA ALA A 349 -12.70 4.69 15.24
C ALA A 349 -13.29 5.11 16.59
N ASP A 350 -13.30 6.41 16.90
CA ASP A 350 -13.85 6.97 18.14
C ASP A 350 -15.34 6.62 18.28
N ARG A 351 -16.13 6.81 17.22
CA ARG A 351 -17.57 6.52 17.24
C ARG A 351 -17.86 5.05 17.57
N VAL A 352 -17.09 4.15 16.97
CA VAL A 352 -17.22 2.69 17.18
C VAL A 352 -16.68 2.26 18.55
N SER A 353 -15.56 2.84 19.00
CA SER A 353 -15.04 2.62 20.35
C SER A 353 -16.05 3.03 21.43
N ASN A 354 -16.83 4.08 21.16
CA ASN A 354 -17.93 4.56 22.02
C ASN A 354 -19.24 3.77 21.85
N GLY A 355 -19.20 2.61 21.18
CA GLY A 355 -20.33 1.68 21.11
C GLY A 355 -21.38 1.98 20.04
N ASN A 356 -21.07 2.83 19.06
CA ASN A 356 -22.00 3.17 17.98
C ASN A 356 -21.53 2.63 16.63
N SER A 357 -22.39 1.89 15.95
CA SER A 357 -22.15 1.41 14.60
C SER A 357 -22.11 2.56 13.59
N VAL A 358 -21.32 2.36 12.54
CA VAL A 358 -21.10 3.36 11.50
C VAL A 358 -21.19 2.76 10.11
N VAL A 359 -21.68 3.54 9.15
CA VAL A 359 -21.60 3.22 7.72
C VAL A 359 -20.68 4.23 7.05
N VAL A 360 -19.65 3.75 6.36
CA VAL A 360 -18.67 4.58 5.67
C VAL A 360 -18.85 4.44 4.17
N HIS A 361 -19.05 5.55 3.46
CA HIS A 361 -19.10 5.54 2.00
C HIS A 361 -18.48 6.78 1.39
N CYS A 362 -18.44 6.81 0.06
CA CYS A 362 -18.13 7.99 -0.74
C CYS A 362 -18.98 7.90 -2.01
N SER A 363 -18.48 8.30 -3.19
CA SER A 363 -19.16 8.05 -4.46
C SER A 363 -19.22 6.54 -4.79
N ASP A 364 -18.10 5.93 -5.20
CA ASP A 364 -18.08 4.52 -5.60
C ASP A 364 -17.76 3.52 -4.47
N GLY A 365 -17.26 3.98 -3.31
CA GLY A 365 -17.00 3.09 -2.17
C GLY A 365 -15.73 2.23 -2.24
N TRP A 366 -14.75 2.59 -3.08
CA TRP A 366 -13.48 1.84 -3.24
C TRP A 366 -12.19 2.66 -3.10
N ASP A 367 -12.27 4.00 -2.99
CA ASP A 367 -11.11 4.87 -2.81
C ASP A 367 -11.05 5.36 -1.35
N ARG A 368 -11.69 6.50 -1.06
CA ARG A 368 -11.73 7.11 0.28
C ARG A 368 -12.34 6.19 1.33
N THR A 369 -13.36 5.42 0.95
CA THR A 369 -13.95 4.41 1.85
C THR A 369 -12.94 3.37 2.27
N ALA A 370 -12.08 2.87 1.36
CA ALA A 370 -11.03 1.91 1.71
C ALA A 370 -9.97 2.53 2.63
N GLN A 371 -9.61 3.80 2.41
CA GLN A 371 -8.71 4.54 3.30
C GLN A 371 -9.28 4.60 4.72
N LEU A 372 -10.53 5.07 4.86
CA LEU A 372 -11.18 5.28 6.15
C LEU A 372 -11.41 3.98 6.92
N THR A 373 -11.96 2.95 6.26
CA THR A 373 -12.24 1.68 6.96
C THR A 373 -10.95 0.99 7.38
N SER A 374 -9.92 0.98 6.52
CA SER A 374 -8.63 0.35 6.83
C SER A 374 -7.90 1.05 7.98
N LEU A 375 -7.85 2.39 7.94
CA LEU A 375 -7.20 3.16 9.00
C LEU A 375 -7.97 3.04 10.32
N ALA A 376 -9.30 3.15 10.32
CA ALA A 376 -10.09 2.95 11.53
C ALA A 376 -9.87 1.55 12.13
N MET A 377 -9.82 0.51 11.30
CA MET A 377 -9.47 -0.85 11.75
C MET A 377 -8.06 -0.95 12.33
N LEU A 378 -7.06 -0.27 11.77
CA LEU A 378 -5.73 -0.19 12.38
C LEU A 378 -5.76 0.49 13.74
N LEU A 379 -6.56 1.55 13.88
CA LEU A 379 -6.71 2.25 15.15
C LEU A 379 -7.41 1.38 16.20
N LEU A 380 -8.37 0.56 15.81
CA LEU A 380 -9.20 -0.24 16.73
C LEU A 380 -8.61 -1.62 17.08
N ASP A 381 -8.08 -2.35 16.09
CA ASP A 381 -7.77 -3.78 16.22
C ASP A 381 -6.26 -4.03 16.06
N SER A 382 -5.60 -4.40 17.16
CA SER A 382 -4.16 -4.66 17.18
C SER A 382 -3.74 -5.83 16.29
N HIS A 383 -4.67 -6.72 15.89
CA HIS A 383 -4.39 -7.76 14.91
C HIS A 383 -3.83 -7.16 13.62
N TYR A 384 -4.45 -6.10 13.09
CA TYR A 384 -4.04 -5.48 11.83
C TYR A 384 -2.71 -4.72 11.93
N ARG A 385 -2.17 -4.53 13.14
CA ARG A 385 -0.84 -3.93 13.37
C ARG A 385 0.28 -4.98 13.37
N THR A 386 -0.06 -6.26 13.35
CA THR A 386 0.90 -7.35 13.11
C THR A 386 1.34 -7.39 11.65
N LEU A 387 2.50 -7.97 11.36
CA LEU A 387 3.03 -8.12 10.00
C LEU A 387 2.03 -8.86 9.11
N LYS A 388 1.50 -10.01 9.57
CA LYS A 388 0.50 -10.79 8.83
C LYS A 388 -0.87 -10.11 8.81
N GLY A 389 -1.29 -9.51 9.93
CA GLY A 389 -2.58 -8.82 9.99
C GLY A 389 -2.65 -7.60 9.07
N PHE A 390 -1.55 -6.87 8.89
CA PHE A 390 -1.51 -5.77 7.92
C PHE A 390 -1.64 -6.26 6.47
N GLN A 391 -1.05 -7.42 6.15
CA GLN A 391 -1.24 -8.07 4.84
C GLN A 391 -2.71 -8.49 4.66
N VAL A 392 -3.34 -9.07 5.69
CA VAL A 392 -4.78 -9.40 5.70
C VAL A 392 -5.63 -8.14 5.48
N LEU A 393 -5.32 -7.04 6.15
CA LEU A 393 -6.04 -5.78 6.00
C LEU A 393 -6.02 -5.28 4.55
N ILE A 394 -4.86 -5.32 3.89
CA ILE A 394 -4.70 -4.91 2.50
C ILE A 394 -5.45 -5.88 1.56
N GLU A 395 -5.28 -7.19 1.72
CA GLU A 395 -6.00 -8.19 0.92
C GLU A 395 -7.51 -8.08 1.09
N LYS A 396 -7.99 -7.78 2.30
CA LYS A 396 -9.40 -7.57 2.60
C LYS A 396 -9.90 -6.25 2.03
N GLU A 397 -9.53 -5.11 2.63
CA GLU A 397 -10.21 -3.83 2.41
C GLU A 397 -9.84 -3.12 1.10
N TRP A 398 -8.70 -3.47 0.51
CA TRP A 398 -8.23 -2.86 -0.72
C TRP A 398 -8.42 -3.81 -1.89
N ILE A 399 -7.89 -5.03 -1.80
CA ILE A 399 -7.88 -5.95 -2.95
C ILE A 399 -9.26 -6.59 -3.13
N SER A 400 -9.78 -7.30 -2.12
CA SER A 400 -11.05 -8.03 -2.24
C SER A 400 -12.25 -7.09 -2.40
N PHE A 401 -12.21 -5.94 -1.73
CA PHE A 401 -13.23 -4.89 -1.86
C PHE A 401 -13.08 -3.99 -3.10
N GLY A 402 -12.17 -4.29 -4.02
CA GLY A 402 -12.17 -3.73 -5.36
C GLY A 402 -11.65 -2.29 -5.48
N HIS A 403 -10.61 -1.94 -4.71
CA HIS A 403 -9.81 -0.77 -5.06
C HIS A 403 -9.20 -0.96 -6.45
N LYS A 404 -9.36 0.04 -7.32
CA LYS A 404 -8.99 -0.04 -8.73
C LYS A 404 -7.48 0.12 -8.97
N PHE A 405 -6.64 -0.76 -8.41
CA PHE A 405 -5.18 -0.64 -8.49
C PHE A 405 -4.68 -0.48 -9.92
N SER A 406 -5.16 -1.30 -10.86
CA SER A 406 -4.73 -1.20 -12.27
C SER A 406 -5.02 0.16 -12.89
N SER A 407 -6.21 0.73 -12.65
CA SER A 407 -6.58 2.06 -13.16
C SER A 407 -5.88 3.19 -12.42
N ARG A 408 -5.78 3.11 -11.09
CA ARG A 408 -5.17 4.15 -10.25
C ARG A 408 -3.66 4.27 -10.49
N ILE A 409 -2.99 3.16 -10.80
CA ILE A 409 -1.54 3.11 -11.03
C ILE A 409 -1.16 3.13 -12.52
N GLY A 410 -2.03 2.65 -13.41
CA GLY A 410 -1.76 2.50 -14.83
C GLY A 410 -0.67 1.45 -15.10
N HIS A 411 -0.88 0.21 -14.63
CA HIS A 411 0.09 -0.88 -14.82
C HIS A 411 0.24 -1.22 -16.29
N GLY A 412 1.45 -1.07 -16.82
CA GLY A 412 1.80 -1.43 -18.20
C GLY A 412 1.03 -0.70 -19.30
N ASP A 413 0.42 0.45 -18.98
CA ASP A 413 -0.32 1.29 -19.92
C ASP A 413 0.44 2.59 -20.23
N LYS A 414 0.59 2.90 -21.51
CA LYS A 414 1.29 4.08 -22.03
C LYS A 414 0.52 5.40 -21.83
N ASN A 415 -0.79 5.35 -21.54
CA ASN A 415 -1.60 6.56 -21.36
C ASN A 415 -1.35 7.25 -20.02
N HIS A 416 -0.21 7.93 -19.90
CA HIS A 416 0.18 8.68 -18.70
C HIS A 416 -0.78 9.83 -18.32
N ALA A 417 -1.61 10.30 -19.26
CA ALA A 417 -2.57 11.38 -19.06
C ALA A 417 -3.96 10.90 -18.59
N ASP A 418 -4.14 9.59 -18.39
CA ASP A 418 -5.38 9.01 -17.90
C ASP A 418 -5.83 9.67 -16.59
N GLN A 419 -7.06 10.19 -16.62
CA GLN A 419 -7.65 10.92 -15.51
C GLN A 419 -8.04 10.03 -14.34
N ASP A 420 -8.07 8.70 -14.52
CA ASP A 420 -8.31 7.73 -13.46
C ASP A 420 -7.08 7.42 -12.60
N ARG A 421 -5.87 7.82 -13.04
CA ARG A 421 -4.64 7.63 -12.26
C ARG A 421 -4.62 8.57 -11.05
N SER A 422 -4.36 8.02 -9.86
CA SER A 422 -4.38 8.79 -8.60
C SER A 422 -3.70 8.04 -7.44
N PRO A 423 -2.99 8.74 -6.53
CA PRO A 423 -2.16 8.13 -5.49
C PRO A 423 -2.95 7.74 -4.22
N ILE A 424 -4.13 7.15 -4.36
CA ILE A 424 -5.02 6.86 -3.21
C ILE A 424 -4.39 5.86 -2.23
N PHE A 425 -3.81 4.78 -2.75
CA PHE A 425 -3.11 3.81 -1.90
C PHE A 425 -1.79 4.36 -1.34
N VAL A 426 -1.10 5.24 -2.09
CA VAL A 426 0.11 5.94 -1.59
C VAL A 426 -0.25 6.77 -0.35
N GLN A 427 -1.34 7.54 -0.43
CA GLN A 427 -1.83 8.35 0.69
C GLN A 427 -2.23 7.50 1.89
N PHE A 428 -2.82 6.31 1.67
CA PHE A 428 -3.09 5.38 2.77
C PHE A 428 -1.81 4.92 3.47
N ILE A 429 -0.80 4.50 2.71
CA ILE A 429 0.47 4.05 3.30
C ILE A 429 1.19 5.21 4.00
N ASP A 430 1.08 6.43 3.48
CA ASP A 430 1.55 7.64 4.18
C ASP A 430 0.83 7.80 5.53
N CYS A 431 -0.51 7.74 5.57
CA CYS A 431 -1.26 7.74 6.83
C CYS A 431 -0.79 6.64 7.81
N VAL A 432 -0.54 5.42 7.33
CA VAL A 432 0.01 4.34 8.16
C VAL A 432 1.37 4.73 8.73
N TRP A 433 2.26 5.28 7.89
CA TRP A 433 3.57 5.77 8.32
C TRP A 433 3.44 6.85 9.41
N GLN A 434 2.55 7.83 9.24
CA GLN A 434 2.29 8.87 10.26
C GLN A 434 1.89 8.24 11.61
N ILE A 435 1.04 7.22 11.60
CA ILE A 435 0.61 6.53 12.83
C ILE A 435 1.79 5.77 13.46
N THR A 436 2.61 5.08 12.65
CA THR A 436 3.81 4.38 13.18
C THR A 436 4.82 5.32 13.82
N LYS A 437 4.92 6.57 13.31
CA LYS A 437 5.77 7.61 13.91
C LYS A 437 5.28 8.07 15.27
N GLN A 438 3.96 8.20 15.44
CA GLN A 438 3.36 8.61 16.72
C GLN A 438 3.27 7.45 17.73
N PHE A 439 3.24 6.20 17.27
CA PHE A 439 3.16 5.00 18.10
C PHE A 439 4.26 3.97 17.75
N PRO A 440 5.53 4.26 18.09
CA PRO A 440 6.68 3.48 17.63
C PRO A 440 6.72 2.03 18.11
N THR A 441 5.96 1.67 19.14
CA THR A 441 5.90 0.29 19.69
C THR A 441 4.63 -0.46 19.29
N ALA A 442 3.66 0.18 18.63
CA ALA A 442 2.33 -0.40 18.44
C ALA A 442 2.21 -1.30 17.20
N PHE A 443 3.23 -1.31 16.32
CA PHE A 443 3.22 -2.04 15.06
C PHE A 443 4.36 -3.05 15.02
N GLU A 444 4.04 -4.28 14.63
CA GLU A 444 5.02 -5.37 14.49
C GLU A 444 5.91 -5.18 13.26
N PHE A 445 5.43 -4.44 12.26
CA PHE A 445 6.21 -4.13 11.07
C PHE A 445 6.90 -2.77 11.16
N ASN A 446 8.01 -2.63 10.45
CA ASN A 446 8.80 -1.41 10.36
C ASN A 446 8.56 -0.66 9.03
N GLU A 447 9.19 0.51 8.88
CA GLU A 447 9.09 1.35 7.68
C GLU A 447 9.58 0.63 6.39
N ARG A 448 10.52 -0.32 6.50
CA ARG A 448 11.01 -1.08 5.34
C ARG A 448 9.88 -1.88 4.69
N LEU A 449 8.90 -2.38 5.46
CA LEU A 449 7.73 -3.04 4.89
C LEU A 449 6.94 -2.05 4.03
N LEU A 450 6.65 -0.86 4.56
CA LEU A 450 5.88 0.17 3.86
C LEU A 450 6.57 0.58 2.55
N LEU A 451 7.88 0.83 2.59
CA LEU A 451 8.68 1.14 1.39
C LEU A 451 8.67 -0.02 0.37
N THR A 452 8.75 -1.26 0.84
CA THR A 452 8.72 -2.46 -0.02
C THR A 452 7.36 -2.61 -0.71
N ILE A 453 6.26 -2.36 0.02
CA ILE A 453 4.91 -2.32 -0.56
C ILE A 453 4.83 -1.23 -1.62
N MET A 454 5.34 -0.03 -1.35
CA MET A 454 5.33 1.08 -2.31
C MET A 454 6.15 0.79 -3.57
N ASP A 455 7.31 0.14 -3.45
CA ASP A 455 8.11 -0.28 -4.61
C ASP A 455 7.37 -1.31 -5.46
N HIS A 456 6.75 -2.29 -4.80
CA HIS A 456 6.06 -3.37 -5.49
C HIS A 456 4.66 -3.03 -5.98
N LEU A 457 4.07 -1.94 -5.51
CA LEU A 457 2.87 -1.31 -6.08
C LEU A 457 3.07 -0.97 -7.56
N TYR A 458 4.27 -0.52 -7.94
CA TYR A 458 4.59 -0.13 -9.32
C TYR A 458 5.31 -1.22 -10.10
N SER A 459 6.15 -2.03 -9.44
CA SER A 459 7.09 -2.94 -10.12
C SER A 459 6.44 -3.93 -11.10
N CYS A 460 5.19 -4.33 -10.85
CA CYS A 460 4.53 -5.45 -11.54
C CYS A 460 5.34 -6.75 -11.50
N ARG A 461 6.18 -6.94 -10.47
CA ARG A 461 6.88 -8.20 -10.18
C ARG A 461 5.96 -9.27 -9.60
N PHE A 462 4.98 -8.82 -8.80
CA PHE A 462 4.02 -9.67 -8.10
C PHE A 462 2.60 -9.39 -8.59
N GLY A 463 1.71 -10.38 -8.47
CA GLY A 463 0.30 -10.25 -8.82
C GLY A 463 -0.53 -9.49 -7.80
N THR A 464 -0.01 -9.24 -6.59
CA THR A 464 -0.75 -8.72 -5.43
C THR A 464 -1.55 -7.47 -5.74
N PHE A 465 -0.97 -6.50 -6.45
CA PHE A 465 -1.64 -5.23 -6.77
C PHE A 465 -2.15 -5.13 -8.22
N LEU A 466 -2.26 -6.25 -8.95
CA LEU A 466 -2.78 -6.21 -10.32
C LEU A 466 -4.32 -6.22 -10.35
N TYR A 467 -4.88 -5.71 -11.45
CA TYR A 467 -6.33 -5.63 -11.72
C TYR A 467 -7.09 -4.70 -10.76
N ASN A 468 -8.41 -4.66 -10.90
CA ASN A 468 -9.27 -3.66 -10.24
C ASN A 468 -10.24 -4.24 -9.19
N CYS A 469 -10.46 -5.55 -9.20
CA CYS A 469 -11.38 -6.23 -8.28
C CYS A 469 -11.09 -7.73 -8.24
N GLU A 470 -11.69 -8.43 -7.27
CA GLU A 470 -11.52 -9.87 -7.09
C GLU A 470 -11.97 -10.67 -8.33
N SER A 471 -13.13 -10.34 -8.91
CA SER A 471 -13.66 -11.01 -10.11
C SER A 471 -12.70 -10.95 -11.30
N ALA A 472 -12.10 -9.78 -11.57
CA ALA A 472 -11.13 -9.61 -12.63
C ALA A 472 -9.84 -10.42 -12.38
N ARG A 473 -9.43 -10.57 -11.12
CA ARG A 473 -8.25 -11.37 -10.75
C ARG A 473 -8.50 -12.86 -10.91
N ASP A 474 -9.72 -13.31 -10.61
CA ASP A 474 -10.13 -14.70 -10.78
C ASP A 474 -10.26 -15.06 -12.26
N GLN A 475 -10.84 -14.18 -13.09
CA GLN A 475 -10.91 -14.33 -14.55
C GLN A 475 -9.52 -14.49 -15.20
N HIS A 476 -8.50 -13.85 -14.64
CA HIS A 476 -7.11 -13.94 -15.13
C HIS A 476 -6.25 -14.92 -14.33
N GLU A 477 -6.86 -15.71 -13.44
CA GLU A 477 -6.19 -16.72 -12.61
C GLU A 477 -4.95 -16.19 -11.87
N VAL A 478 -4.98 -14.94 -11.40
CA VAL A 478 -3.81 -14.23 -10.83
C VAL A 478 -3.13 -15.07 -9.74
N ARG A 479 -3.93 -15.67 -8.84
CA ARG A 479 -3.41 -16.44 -7.70
C ARG A 479 -2.70 -17.73 -8.13
N LYS A 480 -3.02 -18.28 -9.30
CA LYS A 480 -2.37 -19.48 -9.85
C LYS A 480 -1.17 -19.13 -10.75
N MET A 481 -1.29 -18.03 -11.48
CA MET A 481 -0.38 -17.69 -12.58
C MET A 481 0.72 -16.69 -12.19
N THR A 482 0.66 -16.13 -10.99
CA THR A 482 1.62 -15.12 -10.50
C THR A 482 2.00 -15.39 -9.05
N VAL A 483 3.08 -14.75 -8.60
CA VAL A 483 3.52 -14.81 -7.20
C VAL A 483 2.94 -13.65 -6.39
N SER A 484 2.55 -13.91 -5.15
CA SER A 484 2.15 -12.87 -4.19
C SER A 484 3.39 -12.19 -3.59
N LEU A 485 3.33 -10.86 -3.42
CA LEU A 485 4.31 -10.06 -2.68
C LEU A 485 4.53 -10.62 -1.26
N TRP A 486 3.47 -11.14 -0.64
CA TRP A 486 3.53 -11.68 0.71
C TRP A 486 4.42 -12.92 0.80
N SER A 487 4.61 -13.65 -0.31
CA SER A 487 5.56 -14.77 -0.40
C SER A 487 6.99 -14.28 -0.17
N LEU A 488 7.37 -13.15 -0.81
CA LEU A 488 8.66 -12.51 -0.60
C LEU A 488 8.78 -11.99 0.84
N VAL A 489 7.79 -11.22 1.30
CA VAL A 489 7.82 -10.58 2.62
C VAL A 489 7.94 -11.61 3.73
N ASN A 490 7.11 -12.65 3.71
CA ASN A 490 7.08 -13.67 4.76
C ASN A 490 8.29 -14.61 4.70
N SER A 491 8.89 -14.84 3.52
CA SER A 491 10.17 -15.57 3.43
C SER A 491 11.36 -14.83 4.04
N LYS A 492 11.21 -13.53 4.34
CA LYS A 492 12.25 -12.64 4.91
C LYS A 492 11.68 -11.78 6.04
N SER A 493 10.79 -12.34 6.85
CA SER A 493 10.04 -11.62 7.89
C SER A 493 10.92 -10.72 8.75
N ASP A 494 12.09 -11.21 9.17
CA ASP A 494 13.01 -10.52 10.08
C ASP A 494 13.48 -9.16 9.56
N THR A 495 13.50 -8.96 8.23
CA THR A 495 13.84 -7.66 7.62
C THR A 495 12.76 -6.59 7.87
N TYR A 496 11.53 -7.03 8.10
CA TYR A 496 10.33 -6.21 8.17
C TYR A 496 9.81 -6.05 9.59
N LEU A 497 10.34 -6.79 10.56
CA LEU A 497 9.90 -6.68 11.94
C LEU A 497 10.44 -5.40 12.60
N ASN A 498 9.57 -4.76 13.36
CA ASN A 498 9.88 -3.67 14.27
C ASN A 498 10.31 -4.27 15.61
N PRO A 499 11.56 -4.10 16.02
CA PRO A 499 12.01 -4.70 17.26
C PRO A 499 11.45 -4.02 18.52
N PHE A 500 10.87 -2.83 18.38
CA PHE A 500 10.22 -2.11 19.49
C PHE A 500 8.77 -2.55 19.70
N TYR A 501 8.27 -3.49 18.90
CA TYR A 501 6.88 -3.91 18.97
C TYR A 501 6.53 -4.49 20.34
N THR A 502 5.55 -3.90 21.00
CA THR A 502 4.92 -4.42 22.21
C THR A 502 3.55 -4.96 21.85
N PRO A 503 3.29 -6.27 22.00
CA PRO A 503 1.97 -6.84 21.80
C PRO A 503 0.97 -6.28 22.84
N GLU A 504 0.30 -5.18 22.50
CA GLU A 504 -0.75 -4.57 23.33
C GLU A 504 -2.12 -5.00 22.79
N SER A 505 -2.69 -6.06 23.38
CA SER A 505 -4.02 -6.52 23.02
C SER A 505 -5.08 -5.51 23.49
N GLY A 506 -5.88 -4.99 22.56
CA GLY A 506 -7.09 -4.19 22.87
C GLY A 506 -6.91 -2.69 23.02
N ARG A 507 -5.69 -2.13 22.94
CA ARG A 507 -5.50 -0.68 23.00
C ARG A 507 -5.89 -0.01 21.67
N VAL A 508 -6.88 0.89 21.73
CA VAL A 508 -7.23 1.79 20.63
C VAL A 508 -6.16 2.90 20.50
N LEU A 509 -5.73 3.19 19.27
CA LEU A 509 -4.79 4.28 18.99
C LEU A 509 -5.54 5.54 18.57
N TYR A 510 -5.17 6.67 19.16
CA TYR A 510 -5.72 7.99 18.84
C TYR A 510 -4.60 8.93 18.35
N PRO A 511 -4.19 8.84 17.07
CA PRO A 511 -3.18 9.73 16.50
C PRO A 511 -3.67 11.18 16.48
N VAL A 512 -2.73 12.12 16.53
CA VAL A 512 -2.99 13.55 16.40
C VAL A 512 -2.94 13.94 14.92
N ALA A 513 -4.12 14.12 14.31
CA ALA A 513 -4.26 14.64 12.95
C ALA A 513 -4.16 16.17 12.91
N SER A 514 -2.94 16.69 13.10
CA SER A 514 -2.63 18.12 13.10
C SER A 514 -1.40 18.40 12.24
N MET A 515 -1.41 19.51 11.50
CA MET A 515 -0.24 19.95 10.71
C MET A 515 1.04 20.11 11.54
N ARG A 516 0.93 20.26 12.87
CA ARG A 516 2.06 20.34 13.80
C ARG A 516 2.68 18.98 14.15
N HIS A 517 1.99 17.88 13.86
CA HIS A 517 2.40 16.51 14.22
C HIS A 517 2.58 15.62 13.00
N LEU A 518 2.08 16.03 11.84
CA LEU A 518 2.31 15.31 10.59
C LEU A 518 3.63 15.76 9.98
N GLU A 519 4.40 14.79 9.50
CA GLU A 519 5.71 15.01 8.90
C GLU A 519 5.66 14.64 7.41
N LEU A 520 6.52 15.26 6.59
CA LEU A 520 6.73 14.74 5.25
C LEU A 520 7.51 13.42 5.33
N TRP A 521 7.03 12.38 4.66
CA TRP A 521 7.71 11.08 4.61
C TRP A 521 8.98 11.12 3.74
N VAL A 522 10.06 11.70 4.27
CA VAL A 522 11.32 11.99 3.56
C VAL A 522 11.95 10.73 2.94
N THR A 523 11.95 9.62 3.67
CA THR A 523 12.50 8.31 3.27
C THR A 523 11.73 7.65 2.11
N TYR A 524 10.53 8.14 1.77
CA TYR A 524 9.81 7.77 0.57
C TYR A 524 9.90 8.85 -0.52
N TYR A 525 9.48 10.09 -0.23
CA TYR A 525 9.32 11.13 -1.25
C TYR A 525 10.64 11.75 -1.74
N ILE A 526 11.68 11.81 -0.89
CA ILE A 526 12.99 12.45 -1.20
C ILE A 526 14.11 11.40 -1.27
N ARG A 527 13.75 10.11 -1.28
CA ARG A 527 14.68 8.99 -1.13
C ARG A 527 15.71 8.85 -2.23
N TRP A 528 15.59 9.57 -3.35
CA TRP A 528 16.53 9.48 -4.47
C TRP A 528 17.71 10.43 -4.35
N ASN A 529 17.66 11.40 -3.43
CA ASN A 529 18.79 12.26 -3.12
C ASN A 529 19.87 11.43 -2.39
N PRO A 530 21.10 11.30 -2.93
CA PRO A 530 22.17 10.53 -2.31
C PRO A 530 22.47 10.99 -0.88
N ARG A 531 22.41 12.30 -0.59
CA ARG A 531 22.70 12.85 0.75
C ARG A 531 21.75 12.30 1.81
N ILE A 532 20.46 12.20 1.48
CA ILE A 532 19.44 11.64 2.36
C ILE A 532 19.66 10.14 2.55
N ARG A 533 20.05 9.42 1.48
CA ARG A 533 20.38 7.98 1.57
C ARG A 533 21.56 7.66 2.46
N HIS A 534 22.61 8.48 2.42
CA HIS A 534 23.79 8.27 3.27
C HIS A 534 23.51 8.54 4.75
N GLN A 535 22.46 9.32 5.06
CA GLN A 535 22.01 9.58 6.44
C GLN A 535 21.04 8.51 6.98
N GLN A 536 20.70 7.46 6.20
CA GLN A 536 19.59 6.53 6.50
C GLN A 536 19.81 5.59 7.69
N GLN A 537 20.99 5.53 8.30
CA GLN A 537 21.13 4.79 9.56
C GLN A 537 21.05 5.79 10.70
N SER A 538 19.86 5.89 11.30
CA SER A 538 19.71 6.54 12.61
C SER A 538 20.70 5.85 13.56
N PRO A 539 21.68 6.58 14.13
CA PRO A 539 22.63 6.00 15.06
C PRO A 539 21.93 5.31 16.23
N VAL A 540 20.73 5.79 16.60
CA VAL A 540 19.87 5.21 17.63
C VAL A 540 19.29 3.86 17.20
N GLU A 541 18.77 3.74 15.98
CA GLU A 541 18.25 2.46 15.47
C GLU A 541 19.36 1.42 15.30
N GLN A 542 20.54 1.85 14.87
CA GLN A 542 21.70 0.99 14.70
C GLN A 542 22.20 0.49 16.07
N ARG A 543 22.35 1.41 17.03
CA ARG A 543 22.70 1.07 18.42
C ARG A 543 21.67 0.15 19.06
N TYR A 544 20.39 0.34 18.77
CA TYR A 544 19.35 -0.51 19.32
C TYR A 544 19.35 -1.92 18.70
N LYS A 545 19.60 -2.04 17.39
CA LYS A 545 19.83 -3.34 16.74
C LYS A 545 21.00 -4.10 17.37
N GLU A 546 22.09 -3.42 17.68
CA GLU A 546 23.21 -4.00 18.43
C GLU A 546 22.75 -4.49 19.81
N LEU A 547 21.96 -3.69 20.54
CA LEU A 547 21.46 -4.05 21.87
C LEU A 547 20.50 -5.26 21.84
N LEU A 548 19.66 -5.39 20.82
CA LEU A 548 18.78 -6.55 20.65
C LEU A 548 19.57 -7.81 20.31
N ALA A 549 20.52 -7.71 19.38
CA ALA A 549 21.40 -8.82 19.06
C ALA A 549 22.15 -9.30 20.32
N LEU A 550 22.60 -8.34 21.14
CA LEU A 550 23.24 -8.62 22.42
C LEU A 550 22.26 -9.26 23.43
N ARG A 551 21.01 -8.78 23.51
CA ARG A 551 19.96 -9.40 24.34
C ARG A 551 19.71 -10.84 23.93
N ASP A 552 19.56 -11.10 22.64
CA ASP A 552 19.29 -12.45 22.10
C ASP A 552 20.48 -13.39 22.37
N GLU A 553 21.71 -12.88 22.25
CA GLU A 553 22.93 -13.60 22.65
C GLU A 553 22.90 -13.95 24.15
N TYR A 554 22.54 -13.00 25.02
CA TYR A 554 22.43 -13.25 26.45
C TYR A 554 21.31 -14.24 26.80
N LEU A 555 20.16 -14.17 26.14
CA LEU A 555 19.06 -15.12 26.34
C LEU A 555 19.47 -16.53 25.94
N LYS A 556 20.13 -16.68 24.79
CA LYS A 556 20.65 -17.98 24.36
C LYS A 556 21.67 -18.55 25.34
N LYS A 557 22.57 -17.70 25.86
CA LYS A 557 23.55 -18.09 26.87
C LYS A 557 22.88 -18.49 28.19
N LEU A 558 21.80 -17.82 28.59
CA LEU A 558 21.00 -18.18 29.75
C LEU A 558 20.36 -19.56 29.58
N GLU A 559 19.78 -19.85 28.41
CA GLU A 559 19.20 -21.17 28.10
C GLU A 559 20.27 -22.28 28.12
N GLU A 560 21.45 -22.02 27.58
CA GLU A 560 22.58 -22.96 27.61
C GLU A 560 23.02 -23.25 29.06
N LEU A 561 23.11 -22.22 29.91
CA LEU A 561 23.46 -22.36 31.32
C LEU A 561 22.39 -23.16 32.09
N GLN A 562 21.10 -22.87 31.86
CA GLN A 562 19.99 -23.61 32.48
C GLN A 562 19.97 -25.09 32.05
N ARG A 563 20.35 -25.40 30.79
CA ARG A 563 20.52 -26.78 30.32
C ARG A 563 21.73 -27.47 30.96
N SER A 564 22.82 -26.75 31.22
CA SER A 564 23.97 -27.32 31.95
C SER A 564 23.66 -27.59 33.43
N ASP A 565 22.90 -26.72 34.11
CA ASP A 565 22.51 -26.91 35.52
C ASP A 565 21.47 -28.02 35.72
N SER A 566 20.60 -28.26 34.73
CA SER A 566 19.64 -29.39 34.77
C SER A 566 20.31 -30.75 34.49
N SER A 567 21.52 -30.76 33.93
CA SER A 567 22.31 -31.98 33.72
C SER A 567 23.22 -32.36 34.89
N SER A 568 23.35 -31.49 35.91
CA SER A 568 24.26 -31.67 37.05
C SER A 568 23.56 -32.02 38.38
N SER A 569 22.25 -32.26 38.39
CA SER A 569 21.51 -32.72 39.57
C SER A 569 21.49 -34.26 39.66
N PRO A 570 22.03 -34.90 40.72
CA PRO A 570 21.91 -36.35 40.90
C PRO A 570 20.46 -36.70 41.26
N PRO A 571 19.96 -37.90 40.89
CA PRO A 571 18.62 -38.32 41.28
C PRO A 571 18.56 -38.47 42.80
N THR A 572 17.66 -37.71 43.44
CA THR A 572 17.33 -37.86 44.85
C THR A 572 16.76 -39.26 45.06
N GLN A 573 17.51 -40.13 45.72
CA GLN A 573 17.01 -41.43 46.17
C GLN A 573 15.86 -41.19 47.16
N ILE A 574 14.65 -41.54 46.74
CA ILE A 574 13.50 -41.69 47.62
C ILE A 574 13.74 -42.96 48.44
N PHE A 575 14.04 -42.82 49.73
CA PHE A 575 13.98 -43.95 50.67
C PHE A 575 12.52 -44.22 51.07
N PRO A 576 12.02 -45.47 50.99
CA PRO A 576 10.74 -45.82 51.56
C PRO A 576 10.87 -45.97 53.08
N LEU A 577 10.10 -45.16 53.81
CA LEU A 577 9.83 -45.36 55.24
C LEU A 577 8.91 -46.59 55.39
N ASN A 578 9.45 -47.69 55.92
CA ASN A 578 8.67 -48.78 56.49
C ASN A 578 8.65 -48.67 58.02
N CYS A 579 7.50 -49.05 58.58
CA CYS A 579 7.02 -48.92 59.95
C CYS A 579 7.95 -49.38 61.09
N THR A 580 7.84 -48.69 62.22
CA THR A 580 7.35 -49.26 63.49
C THR A 580 6.36 -48.32 64.12
#